data_AF-A0AAN8J2E2-F1
#
_entry.id   AF-A0AAN8J2E2-F1
#
_cell.length_a   1.000
_cell.length_b   1.000
_cell.length_c   1.000
_cell.angle_alpha   90.00
_cell.angle_beta   90.00
_cell.angle_gamma   90.00
#
_symmetry.space_group_name_H-M   'P 1'
#
loop_
_entity.id
_entity.type
_entity.pdbx_description
1 polymer ?
#
loop_
_entity_poly.entity_id
_entity_poly.type
_entity_poly.pdbx_seq_one_letter_code
_entity_poly.pdbx_strand_id
1 'polypeptide(L)'
;MIWLAVGAYRGYQFVRQRSYDKCDEVVDSMPPVSNGFCIEQSLVVFHMSLSKAEPTLDIDDDHGDPDDELRVRNDEVDRTLTLYMCATMWHETATEMAQMLRSILKLDEEHARRLGAKKADQLRFRLEGHIFFDDAWEDQTESGITKRVPNDFFRTFFETLSGLTGEFVDESGSMMSRILVNTPYGGRLVVKLPAGTLLFVHLKDKKLIRHKKRWSQVMYMYYLLGHRIMDSPLSIEDRQQMADNTFILAIDGDSKFEPEAVMRLLNLMNTKSDIGCACGRIHPIGSGVMVWYQKFEYAIAHWFQKAAEHVFGCVLCAPGCFSLFRASALMDDNIMHKYTKTAQEPRHFVQYDQGEDRWLSTLMLKQGYRIEYVAASDAETYAPEGFEEFFNQRRRWTPSSIANTIDLLSDYKRASENNDSISMSYIAYQFMVIFFSMLGPAIIFTMLVFAQ
;
A
#
# COMPACT_ATOMS: atom_id res chain seq x y z
N MET A 1 21.17 -13.83 17.48
CA MET A 1 21.22 -15.22 16.97
C MET A 1 19.96 -16.03 17.28
N ILE A 2 19.50 -16.12 18.53
CA ILE A 2 18.30 -16.91 18.91
C ILE A 2 17.05 -16.49 18.12
N TRP A 3 16.80 -15.18 17.96
CA TRP A 3 15.64 -14.68 17.21
C TRP A 3 15.65 -15.05 15.72
N LEU A 4 16.81 -15.01 15.07
CA LEU A 4 16.98 -15.46 13.68
C LEU A 4 16.80 -16.98 13.58
N ALA A 5 17.32 -17.75 14.54
CA ALA A 5 17.13 -19.20 14.58
C ALA A 5 15.66 -19.60 14.79
N VAL A 6 14.93 -18.91 15.67
CA VAL A 6 13.49 -19.10 15.88
C VAL A 6 12.70 -18.69 14.64
N GLY A 7 13.05 -17.56 14.02
CA GLY A 7 12.46 -17.10 12.76
C GLY A 7 12.67 -18.10 11.62
N ALA A 8 13.91 -18.61 11.48
CA ALA A 8 14.26 -19.64 10.50
C ALA A 8 13.57 -20.98 10.79
N TYR A 9 13.45 -21.40 12.05
CA TYR A 9 12.72 -22.62 12.42
C TYR A 9 11.23 -22.52 12.05
N ARG A 10 10.61 -21.36 12.27
CA ARG A 10 9.22 -21.10 11.85
C ARG A 10 9.08 -21.02 10.34
N GLY A 11 10.01 -20.34 9.66
CA GLY A 11 10.07 -20.33 8.20
C GLY A 11 10.21 -21.74 7.63
N TYR A 12 11.02 -22.60 8.28
CA TYR A 12 11.11 -24.01 7.95
C TYR A 12 9.78 -24.74 8.13
N GLN A 13 9.08 -24.58 9.26
CA GLN A 13 7.75 -25.18 9.44
C GLN A 13 6.72 -24.69 8.41
N PHE A 14 6.77 -23.40 8.03
CA PHE A 14 5.89 -22.81 7.03
C PHE A 14 6.16 -23.39 5.62
N VAL A 15 7.43 -23.45 5.21
CA VAL A 15 7.84 -24.03 3.92
C VAL A 15 7.57 -25.54 3.84
N ARG A 16 7.65 -26.26 4.97
CA ARG A 16 7.44 -27.73 5.03
C ARG A 16 5.98 -28.18 5.19
N GLN A 17 5.00 -27.28 5.21
CA GLN A 17 3.59 -27.72 5.17
C GLN A 17 3.36 -28.63 3.96
N ARG A 18 2.50 -29.67 4.11
CA ARG A 18 2.29 -30.69 3.07
C ARG A 18 1.99 -30.00 1.74
N SER A 19 2.89 -30.19 0.77
CA SER A 19 2.68 -29.79 -0.61
C SER A 19 1.47 -30.55 -1.16
N TYR A 20 0.64 -29.85 -1.92
CA TYR A 20 -0.32 -30.48 -2.83
C TYR A 20 0.41 -31.48 -3.74
N ASP A 21 -0.28 -32.56 -4.09
CA ASP A 21 0.27 -33.73 -4.76
C ASP A 21 0.66 -33.38 -6.20
N LYS A 22 1.75 -33.98 -6.70
CA LYS A 22 2.28 -33.71 -8.06
C LYS A 22 1.38 -34.23 -9.18
N CYS A 23 0.35 -34.99 -8.83
CA CYS A 23 -0.63 -35.56 -9.75
C CYS A 23 -1.88 -34.68 -9.94
N ASP A 24 -1.98 -33.54 -9.24
CA ASP A 24 -2.99 -32.52 -9.53
C ASP A 24 -2.52 -31.72 -10.76
N GLU A 25 -3.23 -31.86 -11.89
CA GLU A 25 -2.87 -31.22 -13.16
C GLU A 25 -2.69 -29.69 -13.03
N VAL A 26 -1.52 -29.23 -13.49
CA VAL A 26 -1.18 -27.88 -13.96
C VAL A 26 -1.53 -26.71 -13.03
N VAL A 27 -0.54 -26.20 -12.30
CA VAL A 27 -0.35 -24.73 -12.18
C VAL A 27 1.14 -24.37 -11.99
N ASP A 28 1.93 -24.45 -13.06
CA ASP A 28 3.20 -23.72 -13.14
C ASP A 28 2.84 -22.23 -13.09
N SER A 29 3.17 -21.59 -11.96
CA SER A 29 2.64 -20.28 -11.53
C SER A 29 1.11 -20.23 -11.50
N MET A 30 0.48 -20.29 -10.32
CA MET A 30 -0.80 -19.56 -10.22
C MET A 30 -0.46 -18.15 -10.67
N PRO A 31 -1.03 -17.66 -11.79
CA PRO A 31 -0.82 -16.28 -12.15
C PRO A 31 -1.25 -15.50 -10.91
N PRO A 32 -0.40 -14.60 -10.38
CA PRO A 32 -0.92 -13.64 -9.44
C PRO A 32 -2.07 -12.96 -10.18
N VAL A 33 -3.25 -13.10 -9.58
CA VAL A 33 -4.44 -12.33 -9.90
C VAL A 33 -5.18 -12.79 -11.17
N SER A 34 -6.51 -12.77 -11.07
CA SER A 34 -7.37 -12.59 -12.23
C SER A 34 -6.76 -11.53 -13.15
N ASN A 35 -6.57 -11.84 -14.43
CA ASN A 35 -6.11 -10.89 -15.45
C ASN A 35 -6.73 -9.50 -15.18
N GLY A 36 -5.96 -8.41 -15.29
CA GLY A 36 -6.46 -7.07 -15.02
C GLY A 36 -7.76 -6.76 -15.77
N PHE A 37 -7.95 -7.38 -16.94
CA PHE A 37 -9.21 -7.43 -17.67
C PHE A 37 -10.44 -7.86 -16.84
N CYS A 38 -10.32 -8.87 -15.98
CA CYS A 38 -11.42 -9.28 -15.08
C CYS A 38 -11.74 -8.22 -14.02
N ILE A 39 -10.72 -7.48 -13.57
CA ILE A 39 -10.88 -6.34 -12.67
C ILE A 39 -11.51 -5.18 -13.45
N GLU A 40 -11.19 -5.02 -14.73
CA GLU A 40 -11.71 -3.94 -15.57
C GLU A 40 -13.13 -4.20 -16.11
N GLN A 41 -13.49 -5.43 -16.45
CA GLN A 41 -14.84 -5.81 -16.88
C GLN A 41 -15.90 -5.41 -15.86
N SER A 42 -15.57 -5.51 -14.57
CA SER A 42 -16.45 -5.07 -13.49
C SER A 42 -16.55 -3.54 -13.39
N LEU A 43 -15.65 -2.76 -14.01
CA LEU A 43 -15.72 -1.29 -14.12
C LEU A 43 -16.66 -0.87 -15.25
N VAL A 44 -16.61 -1.57 -16.38
CA VAL A 44 -17.55 -1.36 -17.49
C VAL A 44 -18.99 -1.54 -17.01
N VAL A 45 -19.24 -2.57 -16.19
CA VAL A 45 -20.54 -2.80 -15.54
C VAL A 45 -20.97 -1.60 -14.67
N PHE A 46 -20.03 -0.98 -13.96
CA PHE A 46 -20.31 0.19 -13.12
C PHE A 46 -20.66 1.42 -13.97
N HIS A 47 -19.85 1.74 -14.99
CA HIS A 47 -20.13 2.84 -15.91
C HIS A 47 -21.47 2.68 -16.64
N MET A 48 -21.80 1.46 -17.09
CA MET A 48 -23.08 1.15 -17.72
C MET A 48 -24.26 1.25 -16.74
N SER A 49 -24.03 0.96 -15.46
CA SER A 49 -25.06 1.13 -14.44
C SER A 49 -25.26 2.59 -14.04
N LEU A 50 -24.21 3.41 -14.07
CA LEU A 50 -24.32 4.86 -13.91
C LEU A 50 -25.07 5.48 -15.09
N SER A 51 -24.72 5.13 -16.33
CA SER A 51 -25.38 5.67 -17.52
C SER A 51 -26.84 5.27 -17.64
N LYS A 52 -27.25 4.13 -17.04
CA LYS A 52 -28.67 3.74 -16.93
C LYS A 52 -29.45 4.50 -15.87
N ALA A 53 -28.78 5.11 -14.89
CA ALA A 53 -29.42 5.87 -13.81
C ALA A 53 -29.65 7.34 -14.18
N GLU A 54 -28.97 7.84 -15.21
CA GLU A 54 -29.21 9.15 -15.81
C GLU A 54 -30.22 9.01 -16.98
N PRO A 55 -31.22 9.91 -17.14
CA PRO A 55 -32.08 9.89 -18.30
C PRO A 55 -31.21 10.06 -19.56
N THR A 56 -31.38 9.13 -20.51
CA THR A 56 -30.67 9.07 -21.78
C THR A 56 -30.63 10.44 -22.47
N LEU A 57 -29.47 11.09 -22.48
CA LEU A 57 -29.08 11.98 -23.57
C LEU A 57 -28.62 11.07 -24.71
N ASP A 58 -29.45 10.98 -25.75
CA ASP A 58 -29.10 10.35 -27.01
C ASP A 58 -27.77 10.96 -27.48
N ILE A 59 -26.75 10.11 -27.61
CA ILE A 59 -25.50 10.47 -28.30
C ILE A 59 -25.83 10.39 -29.78
N ASP A 60 -26.37 11.48 -30.32
CA ASP A 60 -26.38 11.71 -31.76
C ASP A 60 -24.92 11.86 -32.23
N ASP A 61 -24.62 11.13 -33.30
CA ASP A 61 -23.34 11.13 -34.00
C ASP A 61 -22.89 12.54 -34.40
N ASP A 62 -21.62 12.81 -34.10
CA ASP A 62 -20.66 13.54 -34.94
C ASP A 62 -21.11 14.85 -35.60
N HIS A 63 -21.24 15.93 -34.82
CA HIS A 63 -20.95 17.32 -35.25
C HIS A 63 -20.77 18.24 -34.02
N GLY A 64 -19.63 18.15 -33.33
CA GLY A 64 -19.27 19.04 -32.22
C GLY A 64 -18.34 20.18 -32.64
N ASP A 65 -18.66 21.40 -32.21
CA ASP A 65 -17.97 22.67 -32.43
C ASP A 65 -16.45 22.58 -32.12
N PRO A 66 -15.54 23.00 -33.03
CA PRO A 66 -14.09 22.94 -32.80
C PRO A 66 -13.58 23.77 -31.60
N ASP A 67 -14.41 24.64 -31.01
CA ASP A 67 -14.06 25.53 -29.88
C ASP A 67 -14.60 25.06 -28.50
N ASP A 68 -15.07 23.82 -28.36
CA ASP A 68 -15.49 23.29 -27.04
C ASP A 68 -14.29 23.07 -26.09
N GLU A 69 -14.16 23.95 -25.08
CA GLU A 69 -13.09 23.93 -24.05
C GLU A 69 -13.11 22.66 -23.15
N LEU A 70 -14.16 21.83 -23.22
CA LEU A 70 -14.22 20.53 -22.53
C LEU A 70 -13.51 19.40 -23.30
N ARG A 71 -13.06 19.66 -24.53
CA ARG A 71 -12.26 18.72 -25.31
C ARG A 71 -10.81 18.75 -24.82
N VAL A 72 -10.48 17.84 -23.90
CA VAL A 72 -9.09 17.63 -23.42
C VAL A 72 -8.19 17.34 -24.62
N ARG A 73 -7.29 18.27 -24.93
CA ARG A 73 -6.23 18.05 -25.94
C ARG A 73 -5.24 17.02 -25.39
N ASN A 74 -4.74 16.14 -26.26
CA ASN A 74 -3.73 15.13 -25.90
C ASN A 74 -2.51 15.75 -25.20
N ASP A 75 -2.23 17.02 -25.49
CA ASP A 75 -1.12 17.82 -24.95
C ASP A 75 -1.22 18.08 -23.43
N GLU A 76 -2.43 18.07 -22.83
CA GLU A 76 -2.65 18.29 -21.38
C GLU A 76 -2.70 16.98 -20.57
N VAL A 77 -2.98 15.86 -21.22
CA VAL A 77 -2.96 14.52 -20.62
C VAL A 77 -1.55 14.16 -20.15
N ASP A 78 -0.53 14.71 -20.80
CA ASP A 78 0.89 14.43 -20.56
C ASP A 78 1.48 15.02 -19.26
N ARG A 79 0.75 15.88 -18.52
CA ARG A 79 1.29 16.55 -17.31
C ARG A 79 0.47 16.37 -16.05
N THR A 80 -0.67 15.69 -16.11
CA THR A 80 -1.53 15.57 -14.94
C THR A 80 -1.10 14.38 -14.09
N LEU A 81 -0.71 14.64 -12.85
CA LEU A 81 -0.33 13.59 -11.91
C LEU A 81 -1.52 12.68 -11.60
N THR A 82 -1.27 11.39 -11.38
CA THR A 82 -2.29 10.44 -10.93
C THR A 82 -1.91 9.91 -9.56
N LEU A 83 -2.81 10.01 -8.59
CA LEU A 83 -2.66 9.49 -7.24
C LEU A 83 -3.66 8.35 -7.03
N TYR A 84 -3.12 7.14 -6.91
CA TYR A 84 -3.85 5.98 -6.42
C TYR A 84 -3.63 5.84 -4.92
N MET A 85 -4.71 5.94 -4.15
CA MET A 85 -4.66 5.64 -2.73
C MET A 85 -4.99 4.18 -2.51
N CYS A 86 -4.09 3.41 -1.92
CA CYS A 86 -4.22 1.97 -1.74
C CYS A 86 -4.12 1.61 -0.26
N ALA A 87 -5.27 1.39 0.38
CA ALA A 87 -5.32 0.90 1.74
C ALA A 87 -5.38 -0.63 1.78
N THR A 88 -4.64 -1.26 2.69
CA THR A 88 -4.80 -2.69 3.00
C THR A 88 -5.48 -2.87 4.35
N MET A 89 -6.52 -3.70 4.38
CA MET A 89 -7.40 -3.87 5.53
C MET A 89 -7.49 -5.36 5.92
N TRP A 90 -7.32 -5.68 7.20
CA TRP A 90 -7.53 -6.99 7.81
C TRP A 90 -7.90 -6.90 9.31
N HIS A 91 -9.16 -7.22 9.63
CA HIS A 91 -9.71 -7.34 10.98
C HIS A 91 -9.63 -6.07 11.86
N GLU A 92 -9.79 -4.89 11.26
CA GLU A 92 -9.82 -3.61 11.97
C GLU A 92 -11.12 -3.43 12.75
N THR A 93 -11.04 -2.59 13.77
CA THR A 93 -12.18 -2.12 14.55
C THR A 93 -12.96 -1.04 13.81
N ALA A 94 -14.22 -0.83 14.19
CA ALA A 94 -15.04 0.25 13.63
C ALA A 94 -14.39 1.64 13.81
N THR A 95 -13.67 1.85 14.91
CA THR A 95 -12.97 3.11 15.19
C THR A 95 -11.81 3.34 14.22
N GLU A 96 -10.99 2.31 13.99
CA GLU A 96 -9.88 2.34 13.03
C GLU A 96 -10.40 2.59 11.60
N MET A 97 -11.38 1.81 11.17
CA MET A 97 -12.02 1.96 9.86
C MET A 97 -12.59 3.38 9.68
N ALA A 98 -13.28 3.91 10.69
CA ALA A 98 -13.88 5.24 10.62
C ALA A 98 -12.83 6.35 10.48
N GLN A 99 -11.68 6.23 11.14
CA GLN A 99 -10.62 7.23 11.07
C GLN A 99 -9.93 7.26 9.71
N MET A 100 -9.63 6.08 9.16
CA MET A 100 -9.07 5.99 7.83
C MET A 100 -10.07 6.52 6.79
N LEU A 101 -11.34 6.09 6.84
CA LEU A 101 -12.39 6.60 5.95
C LEU A 101 -12.58 8.12 6.05
N ARG A 102 -12.51 8.72 7.26
CA ARG A 102 -12.54 10.19 7.41
C ARG A 102 -11.35 10.86 6.73
N SER A 103 -10.16 10.26 6.79
CA SER A 103 -8.97 10.77 6.11
C SER A 103 -9.14 10.74 4.59
N ILE A 104 -9.74 9.66 4.07
CA ILE A 104 -10.12 9.52 2.66
C ILE A 104 -11.13 10.59 2.23
N LEU A 105 -12.20 10.80 3.01
CA LEU A 105 -13.23 11.80 2.70
C LEU A 105 -12.68 13.23 2.71
N LYS A 106 -11.81 13.56 3.67
CA LYS A 106 -11.12 14.86 3.68
C LYS A 106 -10.24 15.05 2.45
N LEU A 107 -9.57 13.98 1.98
CA LEU A 107 -8.75 14.04 0.78
C LEU A 107 -9.60 14.21 -0.49
N ASP A 108 -10.77 13.56 -0.55
CA ASP A 108 -11.77 13.74 -1.61
C ASP A 108 -12.24 15.21 -1.70
N GLU A 109 -12.60 15.82 -0.57
CA GLU A 109 -12.96 17.24 -0.51
C GLU A 109 -11.81 18.17 -0.96
N GLU A 110 -10.59 17.93 -0.49
CA GLU A 110 -9.41 18.72 -0.87
C GLU A 110 -9.08 18.58 -2.37
N HIS A 111 -9.23 17.37 -2.92
CA HIS A 111 -9.06 17.10 -4.35
C HIS A 111 -10.10 17.86 -5.18
N ALA A 112 -11.39 17.78 -4.82
CA ALA A 112 -12.45 18.53 -5.50
C ALA A 112 -12.23 20.05 -5.43
N ARG A 113 -11.81 20.56 -4.26
CA ARG A 113 -11.48 21.98 -4.08
C ARG A 113 -10.34 22.44 -5.00
N ARG A 114 -9.31 21.60 -5.22
CA ARG A 114 -8.18 21.90 -6.11
C ARG A 114 -8.55 21.84 -7.58
N LEU A 115 -9.42 20.90 -7.97
CA LEU A 115 -9.95 20.85 -9.33
C LEU A 115 -10.81 22.10 -9.66
N GLY A 116 -11.61 22.57 -8.70
CA GLY A 116 -12.42 23.79 -8.86
C GLY A 116 -11.62 25.09 -8.83
N ALA A 117 -10.46 25.13 -8.16
CA ALA A 117 -9.63 26.32 -8.07
C ALA A 117 -8.73 26.51 -9.30
N LYS A 118 -9.02 27.54 -10.12
CA LYS A 118 -8.16 27.99 -11.24
C LYS A 118 -6.91 28.78 -10.78
N LYS A 119 -6.23 28.37 -9.70
CA LYS A 119 -4.96 28.99 -9.30
C LYS A 119 -3.79 28.29 -10.01
N ALA A 120 -2.95 29.06 -10.70
CA ALA A 120 -1.84 28.56 -11.50
C ALA A 120 -0.75 27.81 -10.70
N ASP A 121 -0.68 28.02 -9.38
CA ASP A 121 0.38 27.48 -8.50
C ASP A 121 -0.06 26.27 -7.64
N GLN A 122 -1.25 25.72 -7.89
CA GLN A 122 -1.73 24.54 -7.14
C GLN A 122 -1.49 23.25 -7.94
N LEU A 123 -0.83 22.28 -7.28
CA LEU A 123 -0.66 20.93 -7.81
C LEU A 123 -2.03 20.31 -8.13
N ARG A 124 -2.24 19.97 -9.41
CA ARG A 124 -3.40 19.25 -9.91
C ARG A 124 -3.05 17.79 -10.10
N PHE A 125 -3.94 16.92 -9.66
CA PHE A 125 -3.78 15.47 -9.78
C PHE A 125 -5.16 14.83 -9.92
N ARG A 126 -5.19 13.64 -10.52
CA ARG A 126 -6.33 12.72 -10.49
C ARG A 126 -6.26 11.88 -9.23
N LEU A 127 -7.39 11.65 -8.58
CA LEU A 127 -7.48 10.81 -7.38
C LEU A 127 -8.38 9.60 -7.65
N GLU A 128 -7.90 8.42 -7.26
CA GLU A 128 -8.70 7.19 -7.21
C GLU A 128 -8.37 6.42 -5.92
N GLY A 129 -9.40 5.99 -5.20
CA GLY A 129 -9.26 5.26 -3.94
C GLY A 129 -9.46 3.76 -4.12
N HIS A 130 -8.60 2.97 -3.49
CA HIS A 130 -8.69 1.52 -3.41
C HIS A 130 -8.51 1.04 -1.97
N ILE A 131 -9.39 0.15 -1.52
CA ILE A 131 -9.26 -0.56 -0.25
C ILE A 131 -9.24 -2.05 -0.56
N PHE A 132 -8.18 -2.74 -0.16
CA PHE A 132 -8.01 -4.18 -0.33
C PHE A 132 -8.32 -4.88 0.98
N PHE A 133 -9.55 -5.36 1.10
CA PHE A 133 -10.06 -6.09 2.26
C PHE A 133 -9.64 -7.56 2.16
N ASP A 134 -8.69 -7.96 3.00
CA ASP A 134 -8.15 -9.32 3.02
C ASP A 134 -9.05 -10.27 3.82
N ASP A 135 -9.32 -11.46 3.27
CA ASP A 135 -10.18 -12.49 3.87
C ASP A 135 -11.60 -11.99 4.26
N ALA A 136 -12.25 -11.27 3.34
CA ALA A 136 -13.54 -10.62 3.57
C ALA A 136 -14.76 -11.59 3.55
N TRP A 137 -14.53 -12.89 3.39
CA TRP A 137 -15.58 -13.88 3.12
C TRP A 137 -15.54 -15.08 4.07
N GLU A 138 -16.70 -15.47 4.58
CA GLU A 138 -16.87 -16.61 5.46
C GLU A 138 -17.88 -17.63 4.92
N ASP A 139 -17.81 -18.86 5.44
CA ASP A 139 -18.75 -19.92 5.08
C ASP A 139 -19.97 -19.85 6.01
N GLN A 140 -21.16 -19.63 5.46
CA GLN A 140 -22.42 -19.72 6.18
C GLN A 140 -23.20 -20.92 5.65
N THR A 141 -23.54 -21.86 6.54
CA THR A 141 -24.33 -23.04 6.18
C THR A 141 -25.77 -22.85 6.63
N GLU A 142 -26.68 -22.73 5.67
CA GLU A 142 -28.12 -22.70 5.91
C GLU A 142 -28.80 -23.84 5.16
N SER A 143 -29.63 -24.62 5.86
CA SER A 143 -30.38 -25.75 5.29
C SER A 143 -29.54 -26.74 4.46
N GLY A 144 -28.30 -27.02 4.90
CA GLY A 144 -27.39 -27.96 4.25
C GLY A 144 -26.67 -27.41 3.01
N ILE A 145 -26.88 -26.14 2.65
CA ILE A 145 -26.17 -25.46 1.57
C ILE A 145 -25.17 -24.47 2.19
N THR A 146 -23.89 -24.70 1.97
CA THR A 146 -22.83 -23.76 2.36
C THR A 146 -22.71 -22.68 1.31
N LYS A 147 -22.90 -21.42 1.70
CA LYS A 147 -22.69 -20.23 0.85
C LYS A 147 -21.54 -19.39 1.40
N ARG A 148 -20.81 -18.74 0.49
CA ARG A 148 -19.83 -17.71 0.86
C ARG A 148 -20.57 -16.40 1.04
N VAL A 149 -20.44 -15.79 2.21
CA VAL A 149 -21.04 -14.48 2.52
C VAL A 149 -19.97 -13.52 3.03
N PRO A 150 -20.15 -12.20 2.87
CA PRO A 150 -19.26 -11.24 3.51
C PRO A 150 -19.30 -11.39 5.02
N ASN A 151 -18.13 -11.36 5.64
CA ASN A 151 -17.96 -11.51 7.09
C ASN A 151 -18.39 -10.26 7.86
N ASP A 152 -18.43 -10.36 9.19
CA ASP A 152 -18.84 -9.26 10.07
C ASP A 152 -17.91 -8.03 10.01
N PHE A 153 -16.63 -8.21 9.68
CA PHE A 153 -15.71 -7.08 9.51
C PHE A 153 -16.08 -6.23 8.29
N PHE A 154 -16.43 -6.87 7.16
CA PHE A 154 -16.92 -6.13 6.00
C PHE A 154 -18.27 -5.47 6.28
N ARG A 155 -19.17 -6.12 7.02
CA ARG A 155 -20.45 -5.49 7.43
C ARG A 155 -20.22 -4.24 8.27
N THR A 156 -19.33 -4.33 9.27
CA THR A 156 -18.92 -3.19 10.11
C THR A 156 -18.33 -2.06 9.26
N PHE A 157 -17.46 -2.39 8.30
CA PHE A 157 -16.92 -1.42 7.35
C PHE A 157 -18.01 -0.75 6.52
N PHE A 158 -18.94 -1.55 5.98
CA PHE A 158 -20.02 -1.06 5.13
C PHE A 158 -20.96 -0.12 5.90
N GLU A 159 -21.32 -0.47 7.13
CA GLU A 159 -22.12 0.39 8.02
C GLU A 159 -21.38 1.68 8.36
N THR A 160 -20.09 1.60 8.66
CA THR A 160 -19.24 2.76 8.96
C THR A 160 -19.15 3.71 7.76
N LEU A 161 -18.87 3.17 6.57
CA LEU A 161 -18.85 3.93 5.32
C LEU A 161 -20.21 4.58 5.05
N SER A 162 -21.29 3.86 5.29
CA SER A 162 -22.66 4.35 5.11
C SER A 162 -22.97 5.52 6.05
N GLY A 163 -22.62 5.39 7.33
CA GLY A 163 -22.82 6.45 8.31
C GLY A 163 -21.99 7.71 8.03
N LEU A 164 -20.78 7.57 7.46
CA LEU A 164 -19.91 8.70 7.15
C LEU A 164 -20.24 9.41 5.84
N THR A 165 -20.69 8.68 4.83
CA THR A 165 -21.06 9.26 3.51
C THR A 165 -22.51 9.72 3.46
N GLY A 166 -23.33 9.31 4.42
CA GLY A 166 -24.78 9.56 4.42
C GLY A 166 -25.52 8.78 3.34
N GLU A 167 -26.85 8.82 3.40
CA GLU A 167 -27.72 8.49 2.27
C GLU A 167 -27.91 9.77 1.43
N PHE A 168 -26.86 10.21 0.73
CA PHE A 168 -27.02 11.33 -0.21
C PHE A 168 -27.88 10.86 -1.39
N VAL A 169 -29.13 11.30 -1.39
CA VAL A 169 -30.03 11.25 -2.54
C VAL A 169 -29.63 12.41 -3.45
N ASP A 170 -29.39 12.15 -4.74
CA ASP A 170 -29.15 13.24 -5.69
C ASP A 170 -30.39 14.14 -5.84
N GLU A 171 -30.25 15.33 -6.44
CA GLU A 171 -31.38 16.27 -6.65
C GLU A 171 -32.53 15.66 -7.47
N SER A 172 -32.31 14.51 -8.11
CA SER A 172 -33.25 13.72 -8.90
C SER A 172 -33.91 12.56 -8.15
N GLY A 173 -33.65 12.36 -6.86
CA GLY A 173 -34.28 11.29 -6.07
C GLY A 173 -33.65 9.90 -6.25
N SER A 174 -32.51 9.80 -6.96
CA SER A 174 -31.80 8.55 -7.20
C SER A 174 -30.74 8.31 -6.11
N MET A 175 -30.70 7.08 -5.61
CA MET A 175 -29.77 6.63 -4.59
C MET A 175 -28.35 6.60 -5.18
N MET A 176 -27.42 7.40 -4.65
CA MET A 176 -26.06 7.48 -5.22
C MET A 176 -25.36 6.11 -5.24
N SER A 177 -25.07 5.70 -6.48
CA SER A 177 -24.27 4.59 -7.03
C SER A 177 -23.31 3.86 -6.10
N ARG A 178 -23.85 2.93 -5.29
CA ARG A 178 -23.07 1.81 -4.73
C ARG A 178 -23.38 0.56 -5.52
N ILE A 179 -22.35 -0.08 -6.05
CA ILE A 179 -22.53 -1.31 -6.83
C ILE A 179 -21.60 -2.37 -6.28
N LEU A 180 -22.20 -3.47 -5.86
CA LEU A 180 -21.48 -4.68 -5.50
C LEU A 180 -21.39 -5.58 -6.74
N VAL A 181 -20.17 -5.89 -7.15
CA VAL A 181 -19.87 -6.70 -8.33
C VAL A 181 -19.12 -7.95 -7.89
N ASN A 182 -19.54 -9.11 -8.40
CA ASN A 182 -18.78 -10.35 -8.22
C ASN A 182 -17.53 -10.30 -9.09
N THR A 183 -16.41 -10.77 -8.55
CA THR A 183 -15.12 -10.78 -9.25
C THR A 183 -14.45 -12.14 -9.08
N PRO A 184 -13.51 -12.55 -9.95
CA PRO A 184 -12.88 -13.86 -9.82
C PRO A 184 -12.04 -14.05 -8.53
N TYR A 185 -11.71 -12.95 -7.83
CA TYR A 185 -11.00 -12.98 -6.55
C TYR A 185 -11.94 -12.84 -5.33
N GLY A 186 -13.25 -12.77 -5.54
CA GLY A 186 -14.27 -12.58 -4.49
C GLY A 186 -15.32 -11.56 -4.95
N GLY A 187 -15.21 -10.32 -4.49
CA GLY A 187 -16.14 -9.25 -4.88
C GLY A 187 -15.51 -7.87 -4.87
N ARG A 188 -16.27 -6.89 -5.34
CA ARG A 188 -15.86 -5.49 -5.31
C ARG A 188 -17.07 -4.60 -5.08
N LEU A 189 -16.96 -3.73 -4.08
CA LEU A 189 -17.89 -2.64 -3.88
C LEU A 189 -17.30 -1.38 -4.52
N VAL A 190 -18.06 -0.74 -5.41
CA VAL A 190 -17.70 0.54 -6.02
C VAL A 190 -18.60 1.62 -5.43
N VAL A 191 -17.99 2.70 -4.93
CA VAL A 191 -18.68 3.81 -4.28
C VAL A 191 -18.18 5.12 -4.88
N LYS A 192 -19.10 6.02 -5.24
CA LYS A 192 -18.76 7.41 -5.52
C LYS A 192 -18.79 8.18 -4.19
N LEU A 193 -17.67 8.78 -3.81
CA LEU A 193 -17.57 9.59 -2.60
C LEU A 193 -18.28 10.94 -2.77
N PRO A 194 -18.62 11.65 -1.66
CA PRO A 194 -19.43 12.86 -1.72
C PRO A 194 -18.88 13.97 -2.61
N ALA A 195 -17.57 14.14 -2.72
CA ALA A 195 -16.95 15.14 -3.59
C ALA A 195 -16.58 14.60 -4.99
N GLY A 196 -16.99 13.37 -5.31
CA GLY A 196 -16.98 12.80 -6.65
C GLY A 196 -15.89 11.77 -6.93
N THR A 197 -14.90 11.60 -6.06
CA THR A 197 -13.84 10.59 -6.22
C THR A 197 -14.42 9.17 -6.16
N LEU A 198 -13.91 8.27 -7.00
CA LEU A 198 -14.29 6.85 -6.96
C LEU A 198 -13.47 6.09 -5.91
N LEU A 199 -14.17 5.30 -5.10
CA LEU A 199 -13.61 4.38 -4.11
C LEU A 199 -13.96 2.93 -4.48
N PHE A 200 -12.93 2.12 -4.70
CA PHE A 200 -13.02 0.72 -5.03
C PHE A 200 -12.62 -0.13 -3.82
N VAL A 201 -13.58 -0.86 -3.25
CA VAL A 201 -13.34 -1.76 -2.12
C VAL A 201 -13.29 -3.19 -2.65
N HIS A 202 -12.09 -3.75 -2.75
CA HIS A 202 -11.82 -5.10 -3.23
C HIS A 202 -11.95 -6.11 -2.09
N LEU A 203 -12.91 -7.02 -2.18
CA LEU A 203 -13.23 -8.04 -1.19
C LEU A 203 -12.57 -9.36 -1.56
N LYS A 204 -11.40 -9.63 -1.00
CA LYS A 204 -10.61 -10.82 -1.33
C LYS A 204 -11.13 -12.05 -0.61
N ASP A 205 -11.39 -13.12 -1.37
CA ASP A 205 -11.67 -14.44 -0.84
C ASP A 205 -10.38 -15.26 -0.72
N LYS A 206 -10.00 -15.66 0.51
CA LYS A 206 -8.80 -16.48 0.76
C LYS A 206 -8.78 -17.83 0.05
N LYS A 207 -9.95 -18.34 -0.39
CA LYS A 207 -10.08 -19.58 -1.17
C LYS A 207 -9.76 -19.37 -2.65
N LEU A 208 -9.88 -18.14 -3.14
CA LEU A 208 -9.71 -17.79 -4.57
C LEU A 208 -8.38 -17.10 -4.84
N ILE A 209 -7.90 -16.26 -3.91
CA ILE A 209 -6.67 -15.50 -4.06
C ILE A 209 -5.81 -15.57 -2.79
N ARG A 210 -4.49 -15.43 -2.96
CA ARG A 210 -3.54 -15.39 -1.84
C ARG A 210 -3.91 -14.26 -0.86
N HIS A 211 -3.97 -14.62 0.41
CA HIS A 211 -4.27 -13.72 1.53
C HIS A 211 -2.98 -13.18 2.17
N LYS A 212 -3.10 -12.20 3.05
CA LYS A 212 -2.09 -11.34 3.70
C LYS A 212 -1.80 -10.04 2.95
N LYS A 213 -1.37 -9.03 3.73
CA LYS A 213 -1.03 -7.67 3.29
C LYS A 213 -0.16 -7.63 2.03
N ARG A 214 0.96 -8.37 1.99
CA ARG A 214 1.84 -8.44 0.80
C ARG A 214 1.10 -8.82 -0.48
N TRP A 215 0.21 -9.81 -0.42
CA TRP A 215 -0.53 -10.26 -1.59
C TRP A 215 -1.64 -9.30 -2.01
N SER A 216 -2.18 -8.52 -1.06
CA SER A 216 -3.01 -7.36 -1.39
C SER A 216 -2.20 -6.26 -2.08
N GLN A 217 -0.95 -6.02 -1.65
CA GLN A 217 -0.05 -5.07 -2.30
C GLN A 217 0.29 -5.50 -3.73
N VAL A 218 0.67 -6.78 -3.91
CA VAL A 218 0.89 -7.38 -5.22
C VAL A 218 -0.35 -7.25 -6.12
N MET A 219 -1.55 -7.47 -5.57
CA MET A 219 -2.79 -7.38 -6.35
C MET A 219 -3.02 -5.98 -6.94
N TYR A 220 -2.83 -4.91 -6.16
CA TYR A 220 -3.00 -3.56 -6.69
C TYR A 220 -1.88 -3.17 -7.64
N MET A 221 -0.65 -3.67 -7.44
CA MET A 221 0.46 -3.42 -8.35
C MET A 221 0.19 -4.04 -9.73
N TYR A 222 -0.26 -5.29 -9.77
CA TYR A 222 -0.65 -5.93 -11.05
C TYR A 222 -1.79 -5.20 -11.75
N TYR A 223 -2.79 -4.77 -10.99
CA TYR A 223 -3.94 -4.07 -11.55
C TYR A 223 -3.59 -2.66 -12.05
N LEU A 224 -3.00 -1.82 -11.19
CA LEU A 224 -2.76 -0.40 -11.49
C LEU A 224 -1.56 -0.19 -12.38
N LEU A 225 -0.51 -0.98 -12.23
CA LEU A 225 0.76 -0.80 -12.96
C LEU A 225 0.84 -1.73 -14.17
N GLY A 226 0.57 -3.01 -13.97
CA GLY A 226 0.55 -4.00 -15.06
C GLY A 226 -0.57 -3.71 -16.04
N HIS A 227 -1.81 -3.74 -15.59
CA HIS A 227 -2.94 -3.64 -16.51
C HIS A 227 -3.20 -2.22 -17.01
N ARG A 228 -3.31 -1.23 -16.11
CA ARG A 228 -3.72 0.12 -16.54
C ARG A 228 -2.62 0.91 -17.24
N ILE A 229 -1.35 0.61 -16.98
CA ILE A 229 -0.20 1.30 -17.60
C ILE A 229 0.47 0.41 -18.65
N MET A 230 0.97 -0.77 -18.26
CA MET A 230 1.74 -1.62 -19.20
C MET A 230 0.90 -2.19 -20.34
N ASP A 231 -0.33 -2.64 -20.09
CA ASP A 231 -1.22 -3.16 -21.15
C ASP A 231 -1.93 -2.05 -21.94
N SER A 232 -1.72 -0.78 -21.59
CA SER A 232 -2.36 0.34 -22.31
C SER A 232 -1.91 0.39 -23.77
N PRO A 233 -2.78 0.84 -24.70
CA PRO A 233 -2.45 0.93 -26.13
C PRO A 233 -1.48 2.09 -26.46
N LEU A 234 -0.98 2.80 -25.44
CA LEU A 234 -0.07 3.95 -25.58
C LEU A 234 1.32 3.52 -26.09
N SER A 235 2.11 4.49 -26.57
CA SER A 235 3.50 4.21 -26.94
C SER A 235 4.38 3.90 -25.71
N ILE A 236 5.58 3.37 -25.92
CA ILE A 236 6.50 3.05 -24.80
C ILE A 236 6.88 4.32 -24.04
N GLU A 237 7.11 5.43 -24.74
CA GLU A 237 7.49 6.72 -24.15
C GLU A 237 6.32 7.28 -23.31
N ASP A 238 5.10 7.24 -23.84
CA ASP A 238 3.90 7.70 -23.13
C ASP A 238 3.61 6.84 -21.89
N ARG A 239 3.81 5.52 -21.97
CA ARG A 239 3.69 4.62 -20.80
C ARG A 239 4.70 4.96 -19.72
N GLN A 240 5.94 5.25 -20.11
CA GLN A 240 6.99 5.65 -19.17
C GLN A 240 6.63 6.99 -18.51
N GLN A 241 6.18 7.98 -19.28
CA GLN A 241 5.74 9.26 -18.75
C GLN A 241 4.51 9.12 -17.83
N MET A 242 3.54 8.28 -18.20
CA MET A 242 2.40 7.94 -17.36
C MET A 242 2.85 7.29 -16.05
N ALA A 243 3.83 6.38 -16.08
CA ALA A 243 4.41 5.74 -14.91
C ALA A 243 5.20 6.73 -14.02
N ASP A 244 5.90 7.70 -14.62
CA ASP A 244 6.64 8.72 -13.88
C ASP A 244 5.72 9.74 -13.17
N ASN A 245 4.54 9.99 -13.75
CA ASN A 245 3.50 10.88 -13.23
C ASN A 245 2.44 10.17 -12.36
N THR A 246 2.56 8.86 -12.16
CA THR A 246 1.64 8.07 -11.34
C THR A 246 2.28 7.74 -9.99
N PHE A 247 1.52 7.94 -8.92
CA PHE A 247 1.92 7.64 -7.56
C PHE A 247 0.92 6.73 -6.85
N ILE A 248 1.44 5.81 -6.04
CA ILE A 248 0.65 4.94 -5.16
C ILE A 248 0.92 5.35 -3.71
N LEU A 249 -0.12 5.81 -3.02
CA LEU A 249 -0.09 6.06 -1.58
C LEU A 249 -0.51 4.77 -0.85
N ALA A 250 0.43 4.10 -0.21
CA ALA A 250 0.18 2.93 0.62
C ALA A 250 -0.29 3.36 2.03
N ILE A 251 -1.38 2.74 2.48
CA ILE A 251 -2.05 3.06 3.74
C ILE A 251 -2.43 1.75 4.47
N ASP A 252 -2.28 1.71 5.79
CA ASP A 252 -2.79 0.60 6.60
C ASP A 252 -4.20 0.90 7.12
N GLY A 253 -4.99 -0.14 7.39
CA GLY A 253 -6.40 -0.03 7.77
C GLY A 253 -6.68 0.78 9.04
N ASP A 254 -5.66 0.95 9.86
CA ASP A 254 -5.64 1.64 11.16
C ASP A 254 -4.99 3.03 11.09
N SER A 255 -4.68 3.50 9.88
CA SER A 255 -3.93 4.75 9.67
C SER A 255 -4.86 5.96 9.50
N LYS A 256 -4.43 7.08 10.05
CA LYS A 256 -5.10 8.39 9.95
C LYS A 256 -4.13 9.42 9.40
N PHE A 257 -4.60 10.26 8.49
CA PHE A 257 -3.78 11.30 7.87
C PHE A 257 -4.62 12.52 7.50
N GLU A 258 -3.96 13.65 7.30
CA GLU A 258 -4.59 14.87 6.78
C GLU A 258 -4.18 15.08 5.31
N PRO A 259 -5.04 15.70 4.48
CA PRO A 259 -4.74 15.92 3.06
C PRO A 259 -3.42 16.68 2.83
N GLU A 260 -3.11 17.62 3.71
CA GLU A 260 -1.86 18.40 3.69
C GLU A 260 -0.60 17.51 3.77
N ALA A 261 -0.65 16.40 4.51
CA ALA A 261 0.46 15.44 4.57
C ALA A 261 0.67 14.77 3.20
N VAL A 262 -0.41 14.35 2.54
CA VAL A 262 -0.37 13.79 1.18
C VAL A 262 0.21 14.81 0.19
N MET A 263 -0.19 16.08 0.30
CA MET A 263 0.32 17.15 -0.57
C MET A 263 1.82 17.38 -0.39
N ARG A 264 2.34 17.28 0.84
CA ARG A 264 3.79 17.40 1.11
C ARG A 264 4.58 16.28 0.44
N LEU A 265 4.09 15.04 0.49
CA LEU A 265 4.72 13.91 -0.20
C LEU A 265 4.66 14.09 -1.72
N LEU A 266 3.49 14.42 -2.26
CA LEU A 266 3.29 14.61 -3.70
C LEU A 266 4.15 15.75 -4.26
N ASN A 267 4.22 16.90 -3.59
CA ASN A 267 5.04 18.02 -4.03
C ASN A 267 6.53 17.66 -4.08
N LEU A 268 7.04 16.93 -3.08
CA LEU A 268 8.43 16.47 -3.08
C LEU A 268 8.70 15.54 -4.26
N MET A 269 7.85 14.52 -4.43
CA MET A 269 7.99 13.52 -5.48
C MET A 269 7.81 14.11 -6.89
N ASN A 270 6.95 15.12 -7.04
CA ASN A 270 6.78 15.82 -8.30
C ASN A 270 8.00 16.69 -8.65
N THR A 271 8.62 17.31 -7.64
CA THR A 271 9.78 18.20 -7.85
C THR A 271 11.05 17.41 -8.18
N LYS A 272 11.19 16.20 -7.65
CA LYS A 272 12.40 15.39 -7.74
C LYS A 272 12.12 14.02 -8.36
N SER A 273 12.57 13.82 -9.60
CA SER A 273 12.35 12.59 -10.37
C SER A 273 13.18 11.40 -9.89
N ASP A 274 14.28 11.63 -9.18
CA ASP A 274 15.21 10.61 -8.65
C ASP A 274 14.66 9.87 -7.42
N ILE A 275 13.60 10.38 -6.79
CA ILE A 275 12.97 9.76 -5.64
C ILE A 275 11.97 8.69 -6.12
N GLY A 276 12.22 7.45 -5.71
CA GLY A 276 11.30 6.33 -5.96
C GLY A 276 10.22 6.21 -4.88
N CYS A 277 10.51 6.61 -3.64
CA CYS A 277 9.54 6.59 -2.54
C CYS A 277 9.77 7.73 -1.53
N ALA A 278 8.69 8.30 -1.01
CA ALA A 278 8.70 9.24 0.10
C ALA A 278 7.78 8.78 1.23
N CYS A 279 8.28 8.75 2.46
CA CYS A 279 7.50 8.37 3.64
C CYS A 279 7.31 9.50 4.63
N GLY A 280 6.15 9.52 5.28
CA GLY A 280 5.82 10.49 6.32
C GLY A 280 6.36 10.11 7.70
N ARG A 281 6.25 11.05 8.64
CA ARG A 281 6.44 10.80 10.07
C ARG A 281 5.21 10.15 10.67
N ILE A 282 5.41 8.99 11.29
CA ILE A 282 4.34 8.22 11.91
C ILE A 282 4.26 8.51 13.41
N HIS A 283 3.05 8.79 13.91
CA HIS A 283 2.77 9.01 15.32
C HIS A 283 1.89 7.90 15.86
N PRO A 284 2.37 7.08 16.81
CA PRO A 284 1.55 6.03 17.39
C PRO A 284 0.48 6.66 18.29
N ILE A 285 -0.78 6.27 18.08
CA ILE A 285 -1.96 6.65 18.87
C ILE A 285 -2.51 5.44 19.62
N GLY A 286 -3.30 5.69 20.67
CA GLY A 286 -3.80 4.68 21.58
C GLY A 286 -3.58 5.05 23.04
N SER A 287 -3.87 4.11 23.94
CA SER A 287 -3.88 4.30 25.39
C SER A 287 -3.03 3.25 26.13
N GLY A 288 -2.61 3.59 27.34
CA GLY A 288 -1.84 2.69 28.21
C GLY A 288 -0.32 2.78 28.09
N VAL A 289 0.35 2.06 28.99
CA VAL A 289 1.82 2.11 29.18
C VAL A 289 2.56 1.60 27.94
N MET A 290 2.00 0.59 27.25
CA MET A 290 2.61 0.04 26.03
C MET A 290 2.68 1.08 24.91
N VAL A 291 1.64 1.91 24.78
CA VAL A 291 1.62 3.00 23.79
C VAL A 291 2.61 4.10 24.17
N TRP A 292 2.76 4.42 25.46
CA TRP A 292 3.78 5.40 25.90
C TRP A 292 5.20 4.94 25.56
N TYR A 293 5.49 3.66 25.79
CA TYR A 293 6.77 3.06 25.40
C TYR A 293 6.99 3.16 23.89
N GLN A 294 5.97 2.83 23.08
CA GLN A 294 6.06 2.92 21.63
C GLN A 294 6.21 4.36 21.12
N LYS A 295 5.51 5.34 21.73
CA LYS A 295 5.70 6.77 21.44
C LYS A 295 7.16 7.19 21.65
N PHE A 296 7.76 6.76 22.75
CA PHE A 296 9.17 7.04 23.02
C PHE A 296 10.11 6.36 22.00
N GLU A 297 9.89 5.08 21.68
CA GLU A 297 10.69 4.38 20.68
C GLU A 297 10.57 5.01 19.29
N TYR A 298 9.35 5.36 18.85
CA TYR A 298 9.12 6.02 17.56
C TYR A 298 9.79 7.39 17.53
N ALA A 299 9.73 8.16 18.62
CA ALA A 299 10.42 9.43 18.71
C ALA A 299 11.95 9.27 18.55
N ILE A 300 12.55 8.29 19.23
CA ILE A 300 13.99 8.01 19.08
C ILE A 300 14.31 7.59 17.64
N ALA A 301 13.55 6.65 17.08
CA ALA A 301 13.78 6.15 15.74
C ALA A 301 13.65 7.25 14.69
N HIS A 302 12.64 8.13 14.81
CA HIS A 302 12.43 9.22 13.87
C HIS A 302 13.44 10.36 14.04
N TRP A 303 13.74 10.78 15.27
CA TRP A 303 14.61 11.94 15.51
C TRP A 303 16.09 11.64 15.34
N PHE A 304 16.53 10.42 15.69
CA PHE A 304 17.94 10.06 15.59
C PHE A 304 18.21 9.19 14.38
N GLN A 305 17.56 8.03 14.27
CA GLN A 305 17.91 7.06 13.25
C GLN A 305 17.50 7.51 11.84
N LYS A 306 16.23 7.87 11.62
CA LYS A 306 15.76 8.34 10.31
C LYS A 306 16.42 9.63 9.88
N ALA A 307 16.66 10.55 10.81
CA ALA A 307 17.41 11.77 10.53
C ALA A 307 18.85 11.48 10.12
N ALA A 308 19.56 10.59 10.84
CA ALA A 308 20.91 10.18 10.46
C ALA A 308 20.93 9.45 9.12
N GLU A 309 20.03 8.48 8.89
CA GLU A 309 19.88 7.77 7.63
C GLU A 309 19.67 8.74 6.45
N HIS A 310 18.79 9.73 6.61
CA HIS A 310 18.54 10.75 5.60
C HIS A 310 19.76 11.65 5.35
N VAL A 311 20.52 12.02 6.39
CA VAL A 311 21.78 12.78 6.26
C VAL A 311 22.85 11.97 5.52
N PHE A 312 22.96 10.67 5.78
CA PHE A 312 23.91 9.81 5.07
C PHE A 312 23.47 9.46 3.64
N GLY A 313 22.19 9.62 3.31
CA GLY A 313 21.69 9.65 1.94
C GLY A 313 20.22 9.28 1.78
N CYS A 314 19.77 8.19 2.41
CA CYS A 314 18.40 7.68 2.25
C CYS A 314 17.94 6.86 3.45
N VAL A 315 16.63 6.67 3.60
CA VAL A 315 16.10 5.83 4.69
C VAL A 315 15.95 4.37 4.27
N LEU A 316 16.17 3.44 5.20
CA LEU A 316 16.14 2.01 4.88
C LEU A 316 14.73 1.38 4.80
N CYS A 317 13.69 2.09 5.20
CA CYS A 317 12.31 1.58 5.18
C CYS A 317 11.34 2.71 4.91
N ALA A 318 10.44 2.49 3.95
CA ALA A 318 9.16 3.17 3.85
C ALA A 318 8.11 2.33 4.60
N PRO A 319 7.51 2.82 5.71
CA PRO A 319 6.46 2.10 6.42
C PRO A 319 5.18 2.00 5.59
N GLY A 320 4.49 0.84 5.63
CA GLY A 320 3.28 0.61 4.84
C GLY A 320 2.06 1.44 5.24
N CYS A 321 2.09 2.06 6.43
CA CYS A 321 0.97 2.84 6.94
C CYS A 321 0.80 4.23 6.29
N PHE A 322 1.89 4.84 5.79
CA PHE A 322 1.82 6.13 5.09
C PHE A 322 3.09 6.40 4.26
N SER A 323 3.15 5.82 3.06
CA SER A 323 4.25 6.01 2.12
C SER A 323 3.76 6.17 0.68
N LEU A 324 4.37 7.10 -0.05
CA LEU A 324 4.07 7.41 -1.44
C LEU A 324 5.15 6.80 -2.33
N PHE A 325 4.76 5.98 -3.30
CA PHE A 325 5.64 5.30 -4.24
C PHE A 325 5.41 5.81 -5.66
N ARG A 326 6.48 6.03 -6.43
CA ARG A 326 6.39 6.31 -7.86
C ARG A 326 6.11 5.01 -8.62
N ALA A 327 5.16 5.04 -9.54
CA ALA A 327 4.80 3.86 -10.33
C ALA A 327 5.98 3.34 -11.17
N SER A 328 6.71 4.21 -11.86
CA SER A 328 7.90 3.78 -12.62
C SER A 328 8.96 3.10 -11.78
N ALA A 329 9.15 3.54 -10.53
CA ALA A 329 10.06 2.88 -9.59
C ALA A 329 9.57 1.50 -9.13
N LEU A 330 8.26 1.33 -8.93
CA LEU A 330 7.68 0.02 -8.61
C LEU A 330 7.70 -0.94 -9.81
N MET A 331 7.59 -0.39 -11.03
CA MET A 331 7.55 -1.13 -12.29
C MET A 331 8.91 -1.64 -12.77
N ASP A 332 10.02 -1.27 -12.13
CA ASP A 332 11.32 -1.88 -12.42
C ASP A 332 11.21 -3.40 -12.35
N ASP A 333 11.59 -4.06 -13.45
CA ASP A 333 11.45 -5.51 -13.63
C ASP A 333 12.02 -6.29 -12.45
N ASN A 334 13.16 -5.87 -11.91
CA ASN A 334 13.80 -6.57 -10.82
C ASN A 334 13.08 -6.40 -9.49
N ILE A 335 12.37 -5.29 -9.30
CA ILE A 335 11.58 -5.02 -8.10
C ILE A 335 10.31 -5.86 -8.17
N MET A 336 9.51 -5.70 -9.23
CA MET A 336 8.24 -6.41 -9.37
C MET A 336 8.44 -7.93 -9.41
N HIS A 337 9.41 -8.41 -10.19
CA HIS A 337 9.70 -9.85 -10.29
C HIS A 337 10.15 -10.45 -8.96
N LYS A 338 10.92 -9.73 -8.12
CA LYS A 338 11.36 -10.26 -6.82
C LYS A 338 10.30 -10.11 -5.74
N TYR A 339 9.55 -9.02 -5.73
CA TYR A 339 8.52 -8.76 -4.73
C TYR A 339 7.35 -9.75 -4.83
N THR A 340 7.04 -10.22 -6.04
CA THR A 340 5.95 -11.17 -6.32
C THR A 340 6.32 -12.63 -6.09
N LYS A 341 7.59 -12.96 -5.80
CA LYS A 341 8.03 -14.33 -5.56
C LYS A 341 7.45 -14.93 -4.28
N THR A 342 7.10 -16.21 -4.35
CA THR A 342 6.69 -16.99 -3.19
C THR A 342 7.92 -17.37 -2.35
N ALA A 343 7.75 -17.39 -1.02
CA ALA A 343 8.81 -17.81 -0.13
C ALA A 343 9.01 -19.34 -0.23
N GLN A 344 10.12 -19.74 -0.83
CA GLN A 344 10.50 -21.16 -0.95
C GLN A 344 11.49 -21.63 0.13
N GLU A 345 12.13 -20.69 0.85
CA GLU A 345 13.12 -20.98 1.89
C GLU A 345 12.77 -20.27 3.19
N PRO A 346 13.28 -20.75 4.35
CA PRO A 346 13.03 -20.11 5.63
C PRO A 346 13.48 -18.63 5.68
N ARG A 347 14.60 -18.31 5.02
CA ARG A 347 15.08 -16.93 4.89
C ARG A 347 14.09 -16.06 4.13
N HIS A 348 13.54 -16.58 3.03
CA HIS A 348 12.56 -15.89 2.21
C HIS A 348 11.28 -15.59 2.99
N PHE A 349 10.85 -16.49 3.88
CA PHE A 349 9.69 -16.22 4.73
C PHE A 349 9.93 -15.03 5.69
N VAL A 350 11.09 -15.00 6.36
CA VAL A 350 11.45 -13.91 7.26
C VAL A 350 11.63 -12.59 6.50
N GLN A 351 12.18 -12.65 5.31
CA GLN A 351 12.46 -11.47 4.51
C GLN A 351 11.18 -10.92 3.85
N TYR A 352 10.44 -11.77 3.16
CA TYR A 352 9.36 -11.36 2.25
C TYR A 352 7.99 -11.27 2.94
N ASP A 353 7.69 -12.14 3.92
CA ASP A 353 6.34 -12.25 4.51
C ASP A 353 6.23 -11.62 5.91
N GLN A 354 7.34 -11.43 6.63
CA GLN A 354 7.32 -10.85 7.99
C GLN A 354 7.57 -9.32 8.01
N GLY A 355 8.08 -8.76 6.92
CA GLY A 355 8.27 -7.32 6.75
C GLY A 355 8.31 -6.95 5.28
N GLU A 356 7.17 -7.11 4.63
CA GLU A 356 6.94 -6.82 3.21
C GLU A 356 7.34 -5.39 2.83
N ASP A 357 7.04 -4.41 3.68
CA ASP A 357 7.39 -3.01 3.46
C ASP A 357 8.93 -2.81 3.44
N ARG A 358 9.64 -3.50 4.35
CA ARG A 358 11.11 -3.50 4.42
C ARG A 358 11.73 -4.22 3.23
N TRP A 359 11.11 -5.32 2.79
CA TRP A 359 11.54 -6.05 1.60
C TRP A 359 11.42 -5.19 0.35
N LEU A 360 10.27 -4.55 0.13
CA LEU A 360 10.05 -3.64 -0.99
C LEU A 360 11.06 -2.49 -0.97
N SER A 361 11.27 -1.88 0.20
CA SER A 361 12.27 -0.81 0.38
C SER A 361 13.69 -1.29 0.02
N THR A 362 14.06 -2.50 0.43
CA THR A 362 15.37 -3.09 0.14
C THR A 362 15.57 -3.33 -1.36
N LEU A 363 14.52 -3.79 -2.05
CA LEU A 363 14.54 -3.96 -3.50
C LEU A 363 14.74 -2.62 -4.23
N MET A 364 14.01 -1.58 -3.82
CA MET A 364 14.13 -0.23 -4.37
C MET A 364 15.54 0.32 -4.20
N LEU A 365 16.08 0.25 -2.98
CA LEU A 365 17.44 0.72 -2.67
C LEU A 365 18.51 0.01 -3.52
N LYS A 366 18.39 -1.30 -3.72
CA LYS A 366 19.31 -2.11 -4.54
C LYS A 366 19.23 -1.79 -6.03
N GLN A 367 18.14 -1.18 -6.50
CA GLN A 367 18.00 -0.72 -7.89
C GLN A 367 18.30 0.75 -8.11
N GLY A 368 18.85 1.43 -7.11
CA GLY A 368 19.25 2.83 -7.29
C GLY A 368 18.19 3.85 -6.87
N TYR A 369 16.99 3.41 -6.50
CA TYR A 369 15.96 4.34 -6.07
C TYR A 369 16.23 4.88 -4.66
N ARG A 370 16.07 6.18 -4.52
CA ARG A 370 16.14 6.85 -3.22
C ARG A 370 14.80 6.76 -2.50
N ILE A 371 14.87 6.45 -1.20
CA ILE A 371 13.74 6.53 -0.28
C ILE A 371 13.96 7.72 0.64
N GLU A 372 13.02 8.66 0.63
CA GLU A 372 13.09 9.92 1.37
C GLU A 372 12.15 9.97 2.56
N TYR A 373 12.60 10.61 3.63
CA TYR A 373 11.79 10.84 4.82
C TYR A 373 11.35 12.30 4.89
N VAL A 374 10.04 12.52 4.89
CA VAL A 374 9.44 13.85 4.93
C VAL A 374 8.96 14.14 6.35
N ALA A 375 9.85 14.73 7.13
CA ALA A 375 9.62 15.12 8.53
C ALA A 375 8.38 16.01 8.73
N ALA A 376 7.99 16.79 7.72
CA ALA A 376 6.81 17.65 7.78
C ALA A 376 5.51 16.90 7.41
N SER A 377 5.57 15.66 6.95
CA SER A 377 4.37 14.92 6.52
C SER A 377 3.93 13.96 7.61
N ASP A 378 3.06 14.40 8.50
CA ASP A 378 2.64 13.61 9.66
C ASP A 378 1.42 12.70 9.36
N ALA A 379 1.45 11.48 9.88
CA ALA A 379 0.34 10.53 9.91
C ALA A 379 0.31 9.79 11.26
N GLU A 380 -0.85 9.23 11.61
CA GLU A 380 -1.10 8.53 12.87
C GLU A 380 -1.49 7.06 12.60
N THR A 381 -1.14 6.14 13.51
CA THR A 381 -1.44 4.69 13.42
C THR A 381 -1.75 4.14 14.80
N TYR A 382 -2.67 3.18 14.91
CA TYR A 382 -2.97 2.56 16.19
C TYR A 382 -1.83 1.65 16.63
N ALA A 383 -1.24 1.99 17.78
CA ALA A 383 -0.20 1.18 18.38
C ALA A 383 -0.83 0.07 19.24
N PRO A 384 -0.24 -1.14 19.24
CA PRO A 384 -0.64 -2.21 20.14
C PRO A 384 -0.72 -1.76 21.59
N GLU A 385 -1.91 -1.86 22.20
CA GLU A 385 -2.13 -1.46 23.60
C GLU A 385 -1.74 -2.60 24.57
N GLY A 386 -1.89 -3.85 24.12
CA GLY A 386 -1.55 -5.05 24.89
C GLY A 386 -0.13 -5.56 24.63
N PHE A 387 0.47 -6.21 25.64
CA PHE A 387 1.81 -6.78 25.51
C PHE A 387 1.89 -7.92 24.48
N GLU A 388 0.86 -8.76 24.38
CA GLU A 388 0.87 -9.90 23.44
C GLU A 388 0.90 -9.42 21.98
N GLU A 389 0.06 -8.44 21.65
CA GLU A 389 0.01 -7.84 20.32
C GLU A 389 1.32 -7.12 19.99
N PHE A 390 1.82 -6.30 20.92
CA PHE A 390 3.14 -5.66 20.82
C PHE A 390 4.25 -6.68 20.58
N PHE A 391 4.28 -7.75 21.38
CA PHE A 391 5.27 -8.81 21.27
C PHE A 391 5.18 -9.50 19.90
N ASN A 392 3.97 -9.84 19.45
CA ASN A 392 3.76 -10.44 18.14
C ASN A 392 4.23 -9.51 17.01
N GLN A 393 4.01 -8.20 17.09
CA GLN A 393 4.53 -7.23 16.13
C GLN A 393 6.07 -7.27 16.08
N ARG A 394 6.74 -7.19 17.23
CA ARG A 394 8.22 -7.18 17.30
C ARG A 394 8.88 -8.47 16.85
N ARG A 395 8.19 -9.60 17.00
CA ARG A 395 8.65 -10.89 16.45
C ARG A 395 8.71 -10.92 14.93
N ARG A 396 7.92 -10.10 14.25
CA ARG A 396 7.94 -9.99 12.79
C ARG A 396 8.95 -8.95 12.34
N TRP A 397 8.87 -7.76 12.94
CA TRP A 397 9.64 -6.59 12.51
C TRP A 397 11.14 -6.73 12.76
N THR A 398 11.55 -7.20 13.94
CA THR A 398 12.98 -7.27 14.29
C THR A 398 13.75 -8.25 13.40
N PRO A 399 13.30 -9.53 13.23
CA PRO A 399 13.99 -10.45 12.34
C PRO A 399 14.00 -10.01 10.88
N SER A 400 12.89 -9.45 10.38
CA SER A 400 12.82 -8.94 9.00
C SER A 400 13.77 -7.76 8.78
N SER A 401 13.85 -6.83 9.74
CA SER A 401 14.76 -5.68 9.68
C SER A 401 16.22 -6.12 9.62
N ILE A 402 16.61 -7.10 10.44
CA ILE A 402 17.97 -7.66 10.42
C ILE A 402 18.23 -8.38 9.09
N ALA A 403 17.33 -9.27 8.65
CA ALA A 403 17.51 -10.05 7.43
C ALA A 403 17.66 -9.16 6.19
N ASN A 404 16.79 -8.16 6.04
CA ASN A 404 16.84 -7.23 4.91
C ASN A 404 18.06 -6.31 4.94
N THR A 405 18.49 -5.86 6.12
CA THR A 405 19.70 -5.02 6.22
C THR A 405 20.95 -5.82 5.91
N ILE A 406 21.03 -7.08 6.34
CA ILE A 406 22.13 -7.98 5.97
C ILE A 406 22.13 -8.23 4.45
N ASP A 407 20.97 -8.41 3.82
CA ASP A 407 20.84 -8.60 2.36
C ASP A 407 21.26 -7.36 1.55
N LEU A 408 21.06 -6.16 2.09
CA LEU A 408 21.59 -4.92 1.52
C LEU A 408 23.12 -4.83 1.71
N LEU A 409 23.61 -5.14 2.91
CA LEU A 409 25.04 -5.09 3.24
C LEU A 409 25.85 -6.15 2.52
N SER A 410 25.29 -7.33 2.22
CA SER A 410 25.98 -8.35 1.43
C SER A 410 26.19 -7.91 -0.02
N ASP A 411 25.24 -7.15 -0.56
CA ASP A 411 25.25 -6.64 -1.93
C ASP A 411 25.76 -5.18 -2.02
N TYR A 412 26.49 -4.71 -1.01
CA TYR A 412 26.87 -3.30 -0.86
C TYR A 412 27.60 -2.71 -2.07
N LYS A 413 28.45 -3.50 -2.76
CA LYS A 413 29.19 -3.02 -3.95
C LYS A 413 28.23 -2.60 -5.04
N ARG A 414 27.33 -3.50 -5.42
CA ARG A 414 26.29 -3.25 -6.42
C ARG A 414 25.33 -2.14 -5.95
N ALA A 415 24.94 -2.15 -4.68
CA ALA A 415 24.06 -1.12 -4.14
C ALA A 415 24.70 0.27 -4.19
N SER A 416 26.00 0.39 -3.93
CA SER A 416 26.73 1.67 -3.97
C SER A 416 27.06 2.12 -5.41
N GLU A 417 27.24 1.17 -6.33
CA GLU A 417 27.42 1.47 -7.76
C GLU A 417 26.11 1.93 -8.42
N ASN A 418 24.98 1.35 -7.99
CA ASN A 418 23.67 1.64 -8.57
C ASN A 418 22.97 2.84 -7.91
N ASN A 419 23.30 3.19 -6.67
CA ASN A 419 22.58 4.18 -5.87
C ASN A 419 23.53 5.22 -5.29
N ASP A 420 23.48 6.45 -5.82
CA ASP A 420 24.29 7.57 -5.34
C ASP A 420 24.01 7.94 -3.86
N SER A 421 22.83 7.57 -3.34
CA SER A 421 22.46 7.78 -1.93
C SER A 421 23.07 6.74 -0.99
N ILE A 422 23.66 5.65 -1.51
CA ILE A 422 24.28 4.58 -0.74
C ILE A 422 25.79 4.67 -0.87
N SER A 423 26.39 5.60 -0.11
CA SER A 423 27.84 5.76 -0.05
C SER A 423 28.53 4.65 0.76
N MET A 424 29.85 4.50 0.62
CA MET A 424 30.62 3.60 1.50
C MET A 424 30.52 4.00 2.99
N SER A 425 30.41 5.29 3.30
CA SER A 425 30.13 5.77 4.66
C SER A 425 28.75 5.34 5.15
N TYR A 426 27.74 5.35 4.27
CA TYR A 426 26.40 4.85 4.59
C TYR A 426 26.45 3.35 4.92
N ILE A 427 27.15 2.55 4.10
CA ILE A 427 27.34 1.12 4.35
C ILE A 427 28.06 0.87 5.68
N ALA A 428 29.12 1.64 5.98
CA ALA A 428 29.83 1.52 7.26
C ALA A 428 28.93 1.86 8.45
N TYR A 429 28.12 2.92 8.35
CA TYR A 429 27.13 3.29 9.37
C TYR A 429 26.13 2.14 9.60
N GLN A 430 25.54 1.60 8.53
CA GLN A 430 24.56 0.52 8.64
C GLN A 430 25.16 -0.76 9.21
N PHE A 431 26.41 -1.08 8.86
CA PHE A 431 27.14 -2.18 9.46
C PHE A 431 27.31 -1.99 10.98
N MET A 432 27.72 -0.80 11.42
CA MET A 432 27.84 -0.49 12.85
C MET A 432 26.49 -0.61 13.57
N VAL A 433 25.42 -0.06 13.01
CA VAL A 433 24.07 -0.13 13.61
C VAL A 433 23.64 -1.59 13.81
N ILE A 434 23.79 -2.44 12.78
CA ILE A 434 23.45 -3.87 12.90
C ILE A 434 24.35 -4.59 13.90
N PHE A 435 25.65 -4.33 13.86
CA PHE A 435 26.61 -4.95 14.78
C PHE A 435 26.27 -4.66 16.24
N PHE A 436 26.06 -3.39 16.60
CA PHE A 436 25.69 -3.02 17.97
C PHE A 436 24.29 -3.50 18.36
N SER A 437 23.34 -3.49 17.42
CA SER A 437 21.99 -4.04 17.67
C SER A 437 22.03 -5.53 18.00
N MET A 438 22.93 -6.30 17.38
CA MET A 438 23.12 -7.72 17.69
C MET A 438 23.78 -7.97 19.05
N LEU A 439 24.62 -7.05 19.52
CA LEU A 439 25.26 -7.12 20.83
C LEU A 439 24.33 -6.71 21.97
N GLY A 440 23.35 -5.83 21.72
CA GLY A 440 22.44 -5.29 22.74
C GLY A 440 21.85 -6.34 23.71
N PRO A 441 21.20 -7.42 23.21
CA PRO A 441 20.66 -8.46 24.08
C PRO A 441 21.72 -9.16 24.94
N ALA A 442 22.91 -9.37 24.40
CA ALA A 442 24.02 -9.99 25.14
C ALA A 442 24.52 -9.06 26.25
N ILE A 443 24.67 -7.77 25.96
CA ILE A 443 25.09 -6.75 26.93
C ILE A 443 24.07 -6.64 28.06
N ILE A 444 22.77 -6.56 27.73
CA ILE A 444 21.70 -6.49 28.75
C ILE A 444 21.69 -7.74 29.61
N PHE A 445 21.82 -8.93 29.01
CA PHE A 445 21.89 -10.17 29.76
C PHE A 445 23.10 -10.20 30.71
N THR A 446 24.28 -9.80 30.23
CA THR A 446 25.47 -9.65 31.07
C THR A 446 25.21 -8.66 32.21
N MET A 447 24.64 -7.49 31.94
CA MET A 447 24.31 -6.52 32.99
C MET A 447 23.35 -7.09 34.03
N LEU A 448 22.33 -7.84 33.63
CA LEU A 448 21.38 -8.47 34.57
C LEU A 448 22.04 -9.54 35.44
N VAL A 449 22.97 -10.33 34.88
CA VAL A 449 23.68 -11.39 35.61
C VAL A 449 24.71 -10.81 36.59
N PHE A 450 25.42 -9.75 36.21
CA PHE A 450 26.47 -9.13 37.02
C PHE A 450 26.01 -7.93 37.86
N ALA A 451 24.73 -7.55 37.79
CA ALA A 451 24.12 -6.54 38.68
C ALA A 451 23.64 -7.13 40.02
N GLN A 452 23.90 -8.43 40.26
CA GLN A 452 23.82 -9.08 41.58
C GLN A 452 25.18 -8.99 42.28
#